data_AF-A0A3D5JCC8-F1
#
_entry.id   AF-A0A3D5JCC8-F1
#
_cell.length_a   1.000
_cell.length_b   1.000
_cell.length_c   1.000
_cell.angle_alpha   90.00
_cell.angle_beta   90.00
_cell.angle_gamma   90.00
#
_symmetry.space_group_name_H-M   'P 1'
#
loop_
_entity.id
_entity.type
_entity.pdbx_description
1 polymer ?
#
loop_
_entity_poly.entity_id
_entity_poly.type
_entity_poly.pdbx_seq_one_letter_code
_entity_poly.pdbx_strand_id
1 'polypeptide(L)'
;IEKDVEVNQVSPTGYPMRMLTNSPGIGQGIRPNCEAFGYILDNDGHCAYVDAYNREFERTQKEGGKLVVEDKTCLCTQMRNFKIWTCGHYVYRLKDTTHQLQDGSYQMLTAEHIFKDYQFSRDHQVKLPEKTSLLPQNSPVAEEAAA
;
A
#
# COMPACT_ATOMS: atom_id res chain seq x y z
N ILE A 1 -13.25 0.10 5.28
CA ILE A 1 -14.51 -0.54 4.79
C ILE A 1 -14.33 -0.95 3.33
N GLU A 2 -15.24 -1.75 2.76
CA GLU A 2 -15.03 -2.32 1.41
C GLU A 2 -14.79 -1.24 0.33
N LYS A 3 -15.48 -0.09 0.43
CA LYS A 3 -15.29 1.05 -0.48
C LYS A 3 -13.87 1.65 -0.49
N ASP A 4 -13.05 1.34 0.52
CA ASP A 4 -11.66 1.83 0.61
C ASP A 4 -10.70 0.93 -0.17
N VAL A 5 -11.22 -0.11 -0.83
CA VAL A 5 -10.48 -1.05 -1.68
C VAL A 5 -10.91 -0.84 -3.12
N GLU A 6 -9.96 -0.58 -4.00
CA GLU A 6 -10.21 -0.44 -5.44
C GLU A 6 -9.35 -1.41 -6.25
N VAL A 7 -9.78 -1.68 -7.48
CA VAL A 7 -8.95 -2.35 -8.49
C VAL A 7 -8.61 -1.31 -9.55
N ASN A 8 -7.35 -0.93 -9.63
CA ASN A 8 -6.88 0.12 -10.54
C ASN A 8 -5.90 -0.43 -11.59
N GLN A 9 -5.62 0.36 -12.62
CA GLN A 9 -4.70 0.02 -13.73
C GLN A 9 -3.43 0.88 -13.73
N VAL A 10 -3.04 1.39 -12.56
CA VAL A 10 -1.87 2.28 -12.44
C VAL A 10 -0.53 1.53 -12.54
N SER A 11 -0.56 0.20 -12.52
CA SER A 11 0.63 -0.63 -12.70
C SER A 11 1.26 -0.38 -14.07
N PRO A 12 2.59 -0.23 -14.17
CA PRO A 12 3.28 -0.21 -15.45
C PRO A 12 3.26 -1.57 -16.16
N THR A 13 2.88 -2.65 -15.47
CA THR A 13 2.83 -4.02 -16.04
C THR A 13 1.62 -4.31 -16.91
N GLY A 14 0.60 -3.45 -16.88
CA GLY A 14 -0.72 -3.73 -17.48
C GLY A 14 -1.61 -4.66 -16.64
N TYR A 15 -1.11 -5.29 -15.58
CA TYR A 15 -1.95 -6.08 -14.66
C TYR A 15 -2.70 -5.16 -13.69
N PRO A 16 -4.02 -5.37 -13.51
CA PRO A 16 -4.80 -4.62 -12.54
C PRO A 16 -4.33 -4.95 -11.11
N MET A 17 -4.20 -3.94 -10.27
CA MET A 17 -3.80 -4.09 -8.88
C MET A 17 -4.97 -3.76 -7.96
N ARG A 18 -5.18 -4.61 -6.96
CA ARG A 18 -6.10 -4.29 -5.86
C ARG A 18 -5.35 -3.54 -4.77
N MET A 19 -5.81 -2.34 -4.45
CA MET A 19 -5.11 -1.42 -3.57
C MET A 19 -6.08 -0.70 -2.63
N LEU A 20 -5.54 -0.16 -1.54
CA LEU A 20 -6.26 0.85 -0.77
C LEU A 20 -6.32 2.17 -1.56
N THR A 21 -7.49 2.79 -1.61
CA THR A 21 -7.75 4.05 -2.35
C THR A 21 -6.86 5.20 -1.92
N ASN A 22 -6.39 5.18 -0.67
CA ASN A 22 -5.50 6.18 -0.09
C ASN A 22 -4.01 5.83 -0.20
N SER A 23 -3.63 4.88 -1.05
CA SER A 23 -2.22 4.52 -1.29
C SER A 23 -1.42 5.76 -1.76
N PRO A 24 -0.42 6.24 -1.01
CA PRO A 24 0.22 7.52 -1.30
C PRO A 24 1.02 7.57 -2.61
N GLY A 25 1.34 6.41 -3.18
CA GLY A 25 2.08 6.28 -4.44
C GLY A 25 1.25 6.53 -5.70
N ILE A 26 -0.07 6.73 -5.57
CA ILE A 26 -0.96 7.11 -6.68
C ILE A 26 -0.82 8.63 -6.94
N GLY A 27 -0.77 9.06 -8.20
CA GLY A 27 -0.67 10.48 -8.55
C GLY A 27 0.71 11.12 -8.33
N GLN A 28 1.76 10.33 -8.15
CA GLN A 28 3.11 10.84 -7.86
C GLN A 28 3.94 11.00 -9.15
N GLY A 29 4.43 12.22 -9.42
CA GLY A 29 5.37 12.50 -10.51
C GLY A 29 6.83 12.25 -10.13
N ILE A 30 7.16 11.07 -9.59
CA ILE A 30 8.55 10.73 -9.24
C ILE A 30 9.36 10.42 -10.50
N ARG A 31 10.61 10.88 -10.56
CA ARG A 31 11.52 10.53 -11.67
C ARG A 31 11.67 9.01 -11.76
N PRO A 32 11.54 8.41 -12.96
CA PRO A 32 11.71 6.97 -13.13
C PRO A 32 13.11 6.53 -12.66
N ASN A 33 13.17 5.54 -11.77
CA ASN A 33 14.42 4.97 -11.23
C ASN A 33 14.63 3.53 -11.68
N CYS A 34 14.17 3.20 -12.88
CA CYS A 34 14.08 1.82 -13.32
C CYS A 34 15.47 1.17 -13.52
N GLU A 35 16.51 1.96 -13.85
CA GLU A 35 17.91 1.53 -13.90
C GLU A 35 18.46 1.10 -12.53
N ALA A 36 18.03 1.77 -11.46
CA ALA A 36 18.58 1.56 -10.12
C ALA A 36 17.90 0.41 -9.35
N PHE A 37 16.59 0.22 -9.54
CA PHE A 37 15.78 -0.69 -8.71
C PHE A 37 15.33 -1.97 -9.43
N GLY A 38 15.78 -2.19 -10.66
CA GLY A 38 15.30 -3.29 -11.48
C GLY A 38 13.94 -2.92 -12.06
N TYR A 39 13.86 -2.95 -13.39
CA TYR A 39 12.65 -2.60 -14.09
C TYR A 39 11.58 -3.70 -13.91
N ILE A 40 10.33 -3.28 -13.82
CA ILE A 40 9.22 -4.15 -14.20
C ILE A 40 8.92 -3.84 -15.67
N LEU A 41 9.62 -4.55 -16.55
CA LEU A 41 9.51 -4.39 -18.00
C LEU A 41 8.40 -5.26 -18.56
N ASP A 42 7.82 -4.78 -19.64
CA ASP A 42 7.13 -5.65 -20.59
C ASP A 42 8.11 -6.51 -21.40
N ASN A 43 7.57 -7.28 -22.34
CA ASN A 43 8.35 -8.19 -23.18
C ASN A 43 9.35 -7.48 -24.09
N ASP A 44 9.16 -6.19 -24.36
CA ASP A 44 10.02 -5.37 -25.22
C ASP A 44 11.11 -4.65 -24.42
N GLY A 45 11.19 -4.90 -23.10
CA GLY A 45 12.14 -4.22 -22.24
C GLY A 45 11.72 -2.77 -21.93
N HIS A 46 10.43 -2.46 -22.07
CA HIS A 46 9.87 -1.13 -21.88
C HIS A 46 9.01 -1.02 -20.59
N CYS A 47 8.93 0.19 -20.03
CA CYS A 47 8.15 0.48 -18.82
C CYS A 47 7.16 1.61 -19.11
N ALA A 48 5.87 1.31 -19.09
CA ALA A 48 4.80 2.27 -19.42
C ALA A 48 4.77 3.53 -18.53
N TYR A 49 5.36 3.47 -17.32
CA TYR A 49 5.50 4.66 -16.48
C TYR A 49 6.51 5.69 -17.03
N VAL A 50 7.53 5.24 -17.77
CA VAL A 50 8.52 6.15 -18.37
C VAL A 50 7.85 7.07 -19.38
N ASP A 51 7.02 6.51 -20.25
CA ASP A 51 6.26 7.28 -21.24
C ASP A 51 5.27 8.24 -20.59
N ALA A 52 4.51 7.74 -19.60
CA ALA A 52 3.59 8.58 -18.84
C ALA A 52 4.34 9.74 -18.15
N TYR A 53 5.46 9.46 -17.49
CA TYR A 53 6.27 10.50 -16.85
C TYR A 53 6.77 11.55 -17.86
N ASN A 54 7.34 11.13 -18.99
CA ASN A 54 7.87 12.06 -19.99
C ASN A 54 6.77 12.95 -20.58
N ARG A 55 5.60 12.37 -20.88
CA ARG A 55 4.41 13.10 -21.34
C ARG A 55 3.99 14.20 -20.36
N GLU A 56 3.87 13.85 -19.08
CA GLU A 56 3.47 14.82 -18.04
C GLU A 56 4.58 15.84 -17.75
N PHE A 57 5.85 15.44 -17.88
CA PHE A 57 7.01 16.30 -17.71
C PHE A 57 7.06 17.38 -18.78
N GLU A 58 6.90 17.02 -20.05
CA GLU A 58 6.83 17.97 -21.16
C GLU A 58 5.67 18.95 -21.02
N ARG A 59 4.49 18.47 -20.60
CA ARG A 59 3.34 19.34 -20.30
C ARG A 59 3.68 20.34 -19.19
N THR A 60 4.22 19.84 -18.07
CA THR A 60 4.56 20.65 -16.90
C THR A 60 5.67 21.67 -17.21
N GLN A 61 6.61 21.36 -18.11
CA GLN A 61 7.63 22.32 -18.56
C GLN A 61 7.03 23.50 -19.35
N LYS A 62 5.96 23.27 -20.12
CA LYS A 62 5.29 24.30 -20.93
C LYS A 62 4.31 25.15 -20.10
N GLU A 63 3.53 24.50 -19.25
CA GLU A 63 2.42 25.12 -18.51
C GLU A 63 2.83 25.60 -17.11
N GLY A 64 3.94 25.08 -16.57
CA GLY A 64 4.33 25.27 -15.18
C GLY A 64 3.48 24.44 -14.21
N GLY A 65 3.90 24.37 -12.94
CA GLY A 65 3.16 23.69 -11.87
C GLY A 65 3.81 22.40 -11.37
N LYS A 66 3.05 21.62 -10.61
CA LYS A 66 3.52 20.37 -10.00
C LYS A 66 3.37 19.21 -10.99
N LEU A 67 4.44 18.43 -11.17
CA LEU A 67 4.40 17.20 -11.94
C LEU A 67 3.55 16.12 -11.23
N VAL A 68 2.50 15.66 -11.90
CA VAL A 68 1.56 14.64 -11.42
C VAL A 68 1.35 13.64 -12.55
N VAL A 69 1.43 12.35 -12.23
CA VAL A 69 1.13 11.25 -13.17
C VAL A 69 0.01 10.44 -12.54
N GLU A 70 -1.21 10.55 -13.09
CA GLU A 70 -2.41 9.92 -12.50
C GLU A 70 -2.65 8.50 -13.00
N ASP A 71 -2.33 8.23 -14.27
CA ASP A 71 -2.67 6.99 -14.97
C ASP A 71 -1.67 5.86 -14.77
N LYS A 72 -0.46 6.17 -14.27
CA LYS A 72 0.62 5.22 -14.02
C LYS A 72 1.41 5.61 -12.78
N THR A 73 2.00 4.62 -12.11
CA THR A 73 2.90 4.83 -10.96
C THR A 73 4.26 4.16 -11.17
N CYS A 74 5.32 4.77 -10.63
CA CYS A 74 6.65 4.16 -10.60
C CYS A 74 6.67 3.01 -9.58
N LEU A 75 6.10 1.86 -9.96
CA LEU A 75 5.83 0.76 -9.03
C LEU A 75 7.07 0.30 -8.26
N CYS A 76 8.23 0.20 -8.92
CA CYS A 76 9.50 -0.19 -8.28
C CYS A 76 9.87 0.74 -7.11
N THR A 77 9.85 2.06 -7.34
CA THR A 77 10.20 3.04 -6.30
C THR A 77 9.14 3.13 -5.23
N GLN A 78 7.86 3.12 -5.60
CA GLN A 78 6.77 3.28 -4.64
C GLN A 78 6.59 2.02 -3.76
N MET A 79 6.87 0.82 -4.27
CA MET A 79 6.94 -0.40 -3.47
C MET A 79 8.11 -0.33 -2.47
N ARG A 80 9.31 0.05 -2.92
CA ARG A 80 10.48 0.23 -2.04
C ARG A 80 10.20 1.20 -0.89
N ASN A 81 9.45 2.26 -1.17
CA ASN A 81 9.11 3.30 -0.18
C ASN A 81 7.83 3.00 0.61
N PHE A 82 7.25 1.79 0.47
CA PHE A 82 6.01 1.38 1.14
C PHE A 82 4.83 2.32 0.90
N LYS A 83 4.73 2.88 -0.31
CA LYS A 83 3.67 3.82 -0.73
C LYS A 83 2.59 3.20 -1.60
N ILE A 84 2.75 1.94 -2.02
CA ILE A 84 1.73 1.15 -2.72
C ILE A 84 1.21 0.11 -1.73
N TRP A 85 -0.06 0.22 -1.35
CA TRP A 85 -0.68 -0.69 -0.40
C TRP A 85 -1.59 -1.66 -1.14
N THR A 86 -0.98 -2.65 -1.79
CA THR A 86 -1.70 -3.76 -2.41
C THR A 86 -2.37 -4.62 -1.35
N CYS A 87 -3.59 -5.06 -1.60
CA CYS A 87 -4.37 -5.81 -0.63
C CYS A 87 -5.24 -6.88 -1.30
N GLY A 88 -5.67 -7.87 -0.51
CA GLY A 88 -6.65 -8.88 -0.94
C GLY A 88 -8.08 -8.33 -0.90
N HIS A 89 -9.02 -9.04 -1.53
CA HIS A 89 -10.43 -8.61 -1.57
C HIS A 89 -11.02 -8.38 -0.18
N TYR A 90 -10.72 -9.27 0.75
CA TYR A 90 -11.29 -9.28 2.09
C TYR A 90 -10.48 -8.47 3.11
N VAL A 91 -9.55 -7.60 2.69
CA VAL A 91 -8.75 -6.78 3.62
C VAL A 91 -9.63 -5.94 4.57
N TYR A 92 -10.83 -5.54 4.12
CA TYR A 92 -11.77 -4.78 4.93
C TYR A 92 -12.33 -5.56 6.14
N ARG A 93 -12.18 -6.89 6.16
CA ARG A 93 -12.56 -7.79 7.26
C ARG A 93 -11.48 -7.93 8.34
N LEU A 94 -10.27 -7.40 8.14
CA LEU A 94 -9.20 -7.49 9.15
C LEU A 94 -9.61 -6.86 10.49
N LYS A 95 -10.45 -5.83 10.47
CA LYS A 95 -11.01 -5.24 11.69
C LYS A 95 -11.91 -6.20 12.48
N ASP A 96 -12.47 -7.21 11.82
CA ASP A 96 -13.36 -8.19 12.43
C ASP A 96 -12.56 -9.30 13.16
N THR A 97 -11.24 -9.40 12.91
CA THR A 97 -10.37 -10.42 13.50
C THR A 97 -9.73 -10.00 14.82
N THR A 98 -10.04 -8.81 15.33
CA THR A 98 -9.51 -8.30 16.59
C THR A 98 -10.52 -7.37 17.27
N HIS A 99 -10.25 -6.99 18.52
CA HIS A 99 -11.14 -6.09 19.27
C HIS A 99 -10.74 -4.64 19.04
N GLN A 100 -11.74 -3.77 18.90
CA GLN A 100 -11.53 -2.33 19.03
C GLN A 100 -11.42 -1.99 20.52
N LEU A 101 -10.37 -1.25 20.87
CA LEU A 101 -10.09 -0.76 22.22
C LEU A 101 -10.91 0.49 22.53
N GLN A 102 -10.92 0.90 23.80
CA GLN A 102 -11.70 2.07 24.26
C GLN A 102 -11.24 3.40 23.63
N ASP A 103 -9.98 3.48 23.20
CA ASP A 103 -9.41 4.64 22.50
C ASP A 103 -9.71 4.64 20.99
N GLY A 104 -10.42 3.64 20.49
CA GLY A 104 -10.76 3.47 19.08
C GLY A 104 -9.70 2.75 18.24
N SER A 105 -8.52 2.45 18.79
CA SER A 105 -7.51 1.63 18.13
C SER A 105 -7.90 0.15 18.11
N TYR A 106 -7.18 -0.67 17.35
CA TYR A 106 -7.42 -2.12 17.29
C TYR A 106 -6.33 -2.86 18.07
N GLN A 107 -6.73 -3.87 18.84
CA GLN A 107 -5.79 -4.71 19.57
C GLN A 107 -4.81 -5.39 18.59
N MET A 108 -3.51 -5.22 18.85
CA MET A 108 -2.48 -5.91 18.09
C MET A 108 -2.51 -7.41 18.39
N LEU A 109 -2.48 -8.20 17.33
CA LEU A 109 -2.47 -9.65 17.40
C LEU A 109 -1.04 -10.15 17.62
N THR A 110 -0.90 -11.21 18.41
CA THR A 110 0.38 -11.93 18.46
C THR A 110 0.58 -12.69 17.15
N ALA A 111 1.85 -12.89 16.77
CA ALA A 111 2.17 -13.71 15.59
C ALA A 111 1.56 -15.12 15.71
N GLU A 112 1.61 -15.72 16.90
CA GLU A 112 1.01 -17.03 17.17
C GLU A 112 -0.49 -17.08 16.88
N HIS A 113 -1.24 -16.04 17.27
CA HIS A 113 -2.67 -15.97 16.98
C HIS A 113 -2.94 -15.94 15.46
N ILE A 114 -2.19 -15.13 14.72
CA ILE A 114 -2.28 -15.04 13.25
C ILE A 114 -1.99 -16.40 12.61
N PHE A 115 -0.92 -17.08 13.05
CA PHE A 115 -0.55 -18.39 12.53
C PHE A 115 -1.64 -19.46 12.80
N LYS A 116 -2.19 -19.49 14.02
CA LYS A 116 -3.24 -20.45 14.39
C LYS A 116 -4.54 -20.18 13.64
N ASP A 117 -4.92 -18.92 13.45
CA ASP A 117 -6.09 -18.56 12.65
C ASP A 117 -5.92 -19.06 11.20
N TYR A 118 -4.76 -18.80 10.58
CA TYR A 118 -4.46 -19.28 9.23
C TYR A 118 -4.46 -20.82 9.12
N GLN A 119 -3.98 -21.54 10.14
CA GLN A 119 -3.89 -23.00 10.13
C GLN A 119 -5.23 -23.71 10.37
N PHE A 120 -6.08 -23.16 11.24
CA PHE A 120 -7.23 -23.88 11.79
C PHE A 120 -8.59 -23.27 11.48
N SER A 121 -8.67 -22.03 11.00
CA SER A 121 -9.96 -21.40 10.69
C SER A 121 -10.52 -21.92 9.37
N ARG A 122 -11.82 -22.24 9.38
CA ARG A 122 -12.58 -22.80 8.26
C ARG A 122 -13.96 -22.14 8.21
N ASP A 123 -14.64 -22.29 7.09
CA ASP A 123 -16.06 -21.88 6.94
C ASP A 123 -16.30 -20.40 7.28
N HIS A 124 -15.34 -19.55 6.96
CA HIS A 124 -15.36 -18.10 7.24
C HIS A 124 -15.51 -17.71 8.72
N GLN A 125 -15.28 -18.64 9.66
CA GLN A 125 -15.31 -18.35 11.08
C GLN A 125 -14.14 -17.45 11.49
N VAL A 126 -14.40 -16.51 12.38
CA VAL A 126 -13.39 -15.61 12.96
C VAL A 126 -13.25 -15.91 14.44
N LYS A 127 -12.06 -16.34 14.86
CA LYS A 127 -11.76 -16.59 16.27
C LYS A 127 -11.06 -15.37 16.85
N LEU A 128 -11.79 -14.58 17.62
CA LEU A 128 -11.23 -13.39 18.24
C LEU A 128 -10.17 -13.75 19.30
N PRO A 129 -9.11 -12.94 19.45
CA PRO A 129 -8.13 -13.13 20.52
C PRO A 129 -8.77 -12.86 21.89
N GLU A 130 -8.09 -13.30 22.95
CA GLU A 130 -8.40 -12.85 24.30
C GLU A 130 -8.25 -11.32 24.36
N LYS A 131 -9.24 -10.64 24.96
CA LYS A 131 -9.22 -9.19 25.11
C LYS A 131 -8.06 -8.80 26.02
N THR A 132 -7.10 -8.07 25.46
CA THR A 132 -6.04 -7.50 26.28
C THR A 132 -6.65 -6.40 27.15
N SER A 133 -6.69 -6.64 28.47
CA SER A 133 -7.06 -5.63 29.46
C SER A 133 -5.87 -4.71 29.74
N LEU A 134 -5.40 -3.94 28.77
CA LEU A 134 -4.29 -3.01 28.99
C LEU A 134 -4.68 -1.59 28.61
N LEU A 135 -4.60 -0.74 29.63
CA LEU A 135 -4.48 0.71 29.59
C LEU A 135 -3.47 1.14 28.51
N PRO A 136 -3.64 2.33 27.91
CA PRO A 136 -2.92 2.77 26.72
C PRO A 136 -1.40 2.62 26.90
N GLN A 137 -0.79 1.76 26.10
CA GLN A 137 0.66 1.67 25.99
C GLN A 137 1.15 2.81 25.11
N ASN A 138 1.30 4.00 25.70
CA ASN A 138 2.15 5.04 25.14
C ASN A 138 3.61 4.59 25.29
N SER A 139 4.11 3.82 24.33
CA SER A 139 5.55 3.73 24.11
C SER A 139 5.96 4.88 23.19
N PRO A 140 6.76 5.86 23.65
CA PRO A 140 7.34 6.84 22.74
C PRO A 140 8.28 6.10 21.80
N VAL A 141 7.99 6.15 20.50
CA VAL A 141 8.97 5.79 19.47
C VAL A 141 10.08 6.83 19.59
N ALA A 142 11.25 6.40 20.05
CA ALA A 142 12.43 7.25 20.08
C ALA A 142 12.73 7.70 18.65
N GLU A 143 12.58 8.99 18.41
CA GLU A 143 13.01 9.68 17.21
C GLU A 143 14.54 9.73 17.23
N GLU A 144 15.18 8.69 16.67
CA GLU A 144 16.61 8.71 16.42
C GLU A 144 16.86 9.58 15.19
N ALA A 145 17.11 10.86 15.45
CA ALA A 145 17.49 11.85 14.45
C ALA A 145 18.80 11.42 13.78
N ALA A 146 18.72 11.05 12.50
CA ALA A 146 19.89 10.84 11.66
C ALA A 146 20.49 12.20 11.29
N ALA A 147 21.78 12.35 11.62
CA ALA A 147 22.65 13.47 11.28
C ALA A 147 23.03 13.50 9.78
#